data_AF-X0TWG1-F1
#
_entry.id   AF-X0TWG1-F1
#
_cell.length_a   1.000
_cell.length_b   1.000
_cell.length_c   1.000
_cell.angle_alpha   90.00
_cell.angle_beta   90.00
_cell.angle_gamma   90.00
#
_symmetry.space_group_name_H-M   'P 1'
#
loop_
_entity.id
_entity.type
_entity.pdbx_description
1 polymer ?
#
loop_
_entity_poly.entity_id
_entity_poly.type
_entity_poly.pdbx_seq_one_letter_code
_entity_poly.pdbx_strand_id
1 'polypeptide(L)'
;TASTAPYQVSWSAPSTGSYALSAVATDLAGNSTTDDDTTVSYDETPPSLTVSAPTNGSVFGSTSVGVNGSASDANDVQSVEVRYVGGSWYTASGTTSWSYTLSVPAGDRTIAVRATDVFGNYSETTRSVTILSAPGSINATSINDAVSDRIDVSWSSVPGSGITYHLYGRKSGDSYAELV
;
A
#
# COMPACT_ATOMS: atom_id res chain seq x y z
N THR A 1 -36.56 -27.68 3.69
CA THR A 1 -37.83 -27.09 4.14
C THR A 1 -37.74 -26.84 5.63
N ALA A 2 -38.18 -25.67 6.11
CA ALA A 2 -38.22 -25.35 7.53
C ALA A 2 -39.61 -25.68 8.08
N SER A 3 -39.70 -26.37 9.22
CA SER A 3 -40.97 -26.86 9.77
C SER A 3 -41.37 -26.22 11.11
N THR A 4 -40.59 -25.26 11.62
CA THR A 4 -40.86 -24.55 12.87
C THR A 4 -40.49 -23.08 12.74
N ALA A 5 -41.34 -22.20 13.26
CA ALA A 5 -41.10 -20.76 13.25
C ALA A 5 -40.03 -20.35 14.29
N PRO A 6 -39.17 -19.34 14.00
CA PRO A 6 -39.03 -18.66 12.71
C PRO A 6 -38.42 -19.59 11.64
N TYR A 7 -39.06 -19.64 10.47
CA TYR A 7 -38.63 -20.49 9.35
C TYR A 7 -37.32 -19.96 8.76
N GLN A 8 -36.31 -20.82 8.65
CA GLN A 8 -34.99 -20.45 8.13
C GLN A 8 -34.47 -21.54 7.19
N VAL A 9 -33.83 -21.13 6.10
CA VAL A 9 -33.11 -22.01 5.20
C VAL A 9 -31.75 -21.40 4.89
N SER A 10 -30.71 -22.22 4.85
CA SER A 10 -29.41 -21.83 4.32
C SER A 10 -29.36 -22.23 2.85
N TRP A 11 -29.11 -21.26 1.99
CA TRP A 11 -28.93 -21.44 0.56
C TRP A 11 -27.63 -20.76 0.14
N SER A 12 -26.90 -21.40 -0.78
CA SER A 12 -25.69 -20.87 -1.37
C SER A 12 -25.94 -20.61 -2.85
N ALA A 13 -25.64 -19.39 -3.29
CA ALA A 13 -25.69 -19.06 -4.71
C ALA A 13 -24.65 -19.90 -5.48
N PRO A 14 -25.03 -20.53 -6.60
CA PRO A 14 -24.11 -21.40 -7.35
C PRO A 14 -23.04 -20.63 -8.17
N SER A 15 -23.28 -19.35 -8.47
CA SER A 15 -22.36 -18.48 -9.22
C SER A 15 -22.71 -17.00 -9.03
N THR A 16 -21.81 -16.09 -9.42
CA THR A 16 -22.12 -14.65 -9.56
C THR A 16 -23.42 -14.45 -10.36
N GLY A 17 -24.29 -13.57 -9.87
CA GLY A 17 -25.57 -13.28 -10.51
C GLY A 17 -26.57 -12.58 -9.61
N SER A 18 -27.70 -12.20 -10.21
CA SER A 18 -28.86 -11.67 -9.50
C SER A 18 -29.94 -12.74 -9.41
N TYR A 19 -30.51 -12.90 -8.24
CA TYR A 19 -31.49 -13.94 -7.91
C TYR A 19 -32.75 -13.28 -7.34
N ALA A 20 -33.90 -13.60 -7.93
CA ALA A 20 -35.21 -13.28 -7.35
C ALA A 20 -35.63 -14.42 -6.44
N LEU A 21 -35.83 -14.14 -5.15
CA LEU A 21 -36.20 -15.12 -4.14
C LEU A 21 -37.60 -14.82 -3.61
N SER A 22 -38.47 -15.81 -3.60
CA SER A 22 -39.81 -15.76 -2.98
C SER A 22 -40.03 -16.95 -2.06
N ALA A 23 -40.85 -16.73 -1.03
CA ALA A 23 -41.27 -17.77 -0.10
C ALA A 23 -42.67 -18.28 -0.48
N VAL A 24 -42.87 -19.60 -0.39
CA VAL A 24 -44.17 -20.24 -0.61
C VAL A 24 -44.57 -21.00 0.64
N ALA A 25 -45.78 -20.73 1.14
CA ALA A 25 -46.40 -21.51 2.20
C ALA A 25 -47.52 -22.36 1.60
N THR A 26 -47.55 -23.65 1.91
CA THR A 26 -48.59 -24.59 1.48
C THR A 26 -49.16 -25.30 2.70
N ASP A 27 -50.48 -25.30 2.86
CA ASP A 27 -51.16 -26.01 3.95
C ASP A 27 -51.38 -27.51 3.66
N LEU A 28 -51.88 -28.25 4.66
CA LEU A 28 -52.17 -29.69 4.51
C LEU A 28 -53.29 -30.00 3.51
N ALA A 29 -54.15 -29.03 3.21
CA ALA A 29 -55.20 -29.15 2.21
C ALA A 29 -54.71 -28.82 0.79
N GLY A 30 -53.46 -28.37 0.64
CA GLY A 30 -52.83 -27.99 -0.62
C GLY A 30 -53.03 -26.53 -1.03
N ASN A 31 -53.66 -25.69 -0.19
CA ASN A 31 -53.77 -24.26 -0.46
C ASN A 31 -52.41 -23.60 -0.29
N SER A 32 -52.05 -22.68 -1.19
CA SER A 32 -50.75 -22.00 -1.14
C SER A 32 -50.87 -20.49 -1.22
N THR A 33 -49.92 -19.81 -0.59
CA THR A 33 -49.68 -18.37 -0.74
C THR A 33 -48.20 -18.14 -1.04
N THR A 34 -47.91 -17.23 -1.95
CA THR A 34 -46.56 -16.86 -2.37
C THR A 34 -46.32 -15.40 -2.02
N ASP A 35 -45.15 -15.10 -1.47
CA ASP A 35 -44.70 -13.74 -1.21
C ASP A 35 -44.12 -13.08 -2.48
N ASP A 36 -43.99 -11.76 -2.47
CA ASP A 36 -43.34 -11.03 -3.56
C ASP A 36 -41.84 -11.39 -3.67
N ASP A 37 -41.28 -11.27 -4.87
CA ASP A 37 -39.86 -11.53 -5.09
C ASP A 37 -38.98 -10.48 -4.40
N THR A 38 -37.98 -10.94 -3.66
CA THR A 38 -36.86 -10.13 -3.18
C THR A 38 -35.63 -10.40 -4.04
N THR A 39 -35.09 -9.35 -4.65
CA THR A 39 -33.86 -9.44 -5.43
C THR A 39 -32.63 -9.41 -4.53
N VAL A 40 -31.75 -10.39 -4.69
CA VAL A 40 -30.42 -10.42 -4.09
C VAL A 40 -29.36 -10.56 -5.17
N SER A 41 -28.20 -9.95 -4.95
CA SER A 41 -27.04 -10.09 -5.83
C SER A 41 -25.93 -10.84 -5.10
N TYR A 42 -25.18 -11.62 -5.86
CA TYR A 42 -24.01 -12.33 -5.38
C TYR A 42 -22.86 -12.15 -6.37
N ASP A 43 -21.65 -11.96 -5.85
CA ASP A 43 -20.44 -11.91 -6.64
C ASP A 43 -19.28 -12.60 -5.91
N GLU A 44 -18.52 -13.41 -6.64
CA GLU A 44 -17.28 -14.05 -6.19
C GLU A 44 -16.04 -13.52 -6.92
N THR A 45 -16.22 -12.55 -7.83
CA THR A 45 -15.15 -12.06 -8.70
C THR A 45 -14.38 -10.95 -8.00
N PRO A 46 -13.07 -11.10 -7.76
CA PRO A 46 -12.28 -10.00 -7.20
C PRO A 46 -12.05 -8.87 -8.22
N PRO A 47 -11.86 -7.61 -7.75
CA PRO A 47 -11.45 -6.51 -8.60
C PRO A 47 -10.16 -6.78 -9.36
N SER A 48 -10.05 -6.24 -10.57
CA SER A 48 -8.74 -6.05 -11.20
C SER A 48 -7.98 -4.92 -10.52
N LEU A 49 -6.67 -5.08 -10.34
CA LEU A 49 -5.81 -4.12 -9.65
C LEU A 49 -4.48 -3.96 -10.39
N THR A 50 -4.09 -2.72 -10.65
CA THR A 50 -2.77 -2.37 -11.18
C THR A 50 -2.09 -1.33 -10.29
N VAL A 51 -0.77 -1.47 -10.10
CA VAL A 51 0.07 -0.51 -9.40
C VAL A 51 1.07 0.05 -10.41
N SER A 52 0.89 1.32 -10.76
CA SER A 52 1.69 2.07 -11.74
C SER A 52 2.99 2.60 -11.13
N ALA A 53 2.92 3.08 -9.88
CA ALA A 53 4.10 3.45 -9.10
C ALA A 53 3.92 3.04 -7.63
N PRO A 54 5.00 2.63 -6.94
CA PRO A 54 6.33 2.40 -7.50
C PRO A 54 6.38 1.17 -8.42
N THR A 55 7.35 1.14 -9.33
CA THR A 55 7.72 -0.09 -10.03
C THR A 55 8.58 -0.97 -9.13
N ASN A 56 8.64 -2.27 -9.43
CA ASN A 56 9.44 -3.20 -8.62
C ASN A 56 10.93 -2.84 -8.69
N GLY A 57 11.59 -2.75 -7.54
CA GLY A 57 13.00 -2.34 -7.42
C GLY A 57 13.23 -0.84 -7.37
N SER A 58 12.18 -0.01 -7.23
CA SER A 58 12.33 1.45 -7.09
C SER A 58 13.16 1.80 -5.85
N VAL A 59 14.05 2.78 -6.00
CA VAL A 59 14.88 3.31 -4.91
C VAL A 59 14.44 4.72 -4.57
N PHE A 60 14.23 5.01 -3.29
CA PHE A 60 13.79 6.31 -2.79
C PHE A 60 14.81 6.91 -1.83
N GLY A 61 15.09 8.21 -1.98
CA GLY A 61 15.91 8.98 -1.03
C GLY A 61 15.13 9.54 0.17
N SER A 62 13.84 9.22 0.29
CA SER A 62 12.94 9.72 1.32
C SER A 62 12.01 8.60 1.79
N THR A 63 11.58 8.66 3.05
CA THR A 63 10.59 7.74 3.62
C THR A 63 9.17 8.01 3.12
N SER A 64 8.93 9.12 2.42
CA SER A 64 7.64 9.44 1.81
C SER A 64 7.56 8.86 0.40
N VAL A 65 6.76 7.80 0.23
CA VAL A 65 6.63 7.05 -1.04
C VAL A 65 5.24 7.25 -1.62
N GLY A 66 5.17 7.84 -2.81
CA GLY A 66 3.93 7.91 -3.58
C GLY A 66 3.59 6.55 -4.20
N VAL A 67 2.38 6.07 -3.95
CA VAL A 67 1.82 4.82 -4.49
C VAL A 67 0.55 5.17 -5.26
N ASN A 68 0.45 4.72 -6.51
CA ASN A 68 -0.72 4.98 -7.35
C ASN A 68 -0.94 3.89 -8.39
N GLY A 69 -2.15 3.85 -8.92
CA GLY A 69 -2.53 2.89 -9.96
C GLY A 69 -4.02 2.98 -10.27
N SER A 70 -4.56 1.88 -10.78
CA SER A 70 -5.99 1.75 -11.06
C SER A 70 -6.57 0.45 -10.54
N ALA A 71 -7.87 0.45 -10.29
CA ALA A 71 -8.64 -0.76 -10.02
C ALA A 71 -9.99 -0.69 -10.74
N SER A 72 -10.57 -1.84 -11.07
CA SER A 72 -11.90 -1.90 -11.65
C SER A 72 -12.56 -3.23 -11.35
N ASP A 73 -13.87 -3.17 -11.14
CA ASP A 73 -14.73 -4.32 -10.91
C ASP A 73 -16.07 -4.12 -11.63
N ALA A 74 -16.79 -5.20 -11.94
CA ALA A 74 -18.09 -5.13 -12.62
C ALA A 74 -19.19 -4.57 -11.70
N ASN A 75 -19.07 -4.74 -10.38
CA ASN A 75 -20.01 -4.31 -9.35
C ASN A 75 -19.46 -3.19 -8.45
N ASP A 76 -18.49 -2.43 -8.95
CA ASP A 76 -17.73 -1.39 -8.25
C ASP A 76 -16.66 -1.86 -7.25
N VAL A 77 -15.59 -1.08 -7.20
CA VAL A 77 -14.54 -1.21 -6.19
C VAL A 77 -14.94 -0.38 -4.97
N GLN A 78 -15.13 -1.04 -3.83
CA GLN A 78 -15.48 -0.40 -2.57
C GLN A 78 -14.29 0.37 -1.97
N SER A 79 -13.08 -0.20 -2.03
CA SER A 79 -11.90 0.42 -1.44
C SER A 79 -10.60 -0.04 -2.09
N VAL A 80 -9.59 0.83 -2.01
CA VAL A 80 -8.20 0.48 -2.27
C VAL A 80 -7.39 0.85 -1.04
N GLU A 81 -6.57 -0.08 -0.57
CA GLU A 81 -5.74 0.08 0.63
C GLU A 81 -4.28 -0.18 0.31
N VAL A 82 -3.39 0.52 1.00
CA VAL A 82 -1.94 0.46 0.81
C VAL A 82 -1.25 0.28 2.15
N ARG A 83 -0.21 -0.53 2.19
CA ARG A 83 0.71 -0.65 3.34
C ARG A 83 2.11 -0.98 2.88
N TYR A 84 3.08 -0.83 3.78
CA TYR A 84 4.29 -1.66 3.70
C TYR A 84 4.07 -2.91 4.56
N VAL A 85 4.66 -4.04 4.17
CA VAL A 85 4.54 -5.30 4.90
C VAL A 85 5.16 -5.14 6.30
N GLY A 86 4.35 -5.40 7.33
CA GLY A 86 4.67 -5.16 8.73
C GLY A 86 4.04 -3.87 9.31
N GLY A 87 3.46 -3.02 8.47
CA GLY A 87 2.68 -1.84 8.88
C GLY A 87 1.16 -2.06 8.81
N SER A 88 0.41 -1.03 9.20
CA SER A 88 -1.05 -0.96 9.08
C SER A 88 -1.48 -0.71 7.63
N TRP A 89 -2.70 -1.14 7.30
CA TRP A 89 -3.38 -0.74 6.07
C TRP A 89 -3.88 0.70 6.17
N TYR A 90 -3.79 1.43 5.07
CA TYR A 90 -4.32 2.78 4.91
C TYR A 90 -5.16 2.88 3.64
N THR A 91 -6.34 3.47 3.74
CA THR A 91 -7.22 3.68 2.58
C THR A 91 -6.66 4.75 1.66
N ALA A 92 -6.58 4.43 0.37
CA ALA A 92 -6.17 5.35 -0.68
C ALA A 92 -7.29 6.37 -1.01
N SER A 93 -6.90 7.47 -1.64
CA SER A 93 -7.87 8.39 -2.26
C SER A 93 -8.26 7.85 -3.63
N GLY A 94 -9.57 7.71 -3.87
CA GLY A 94 -10.14 7.15 -5.10
C GLY A 94 -10.12 5.61 -5.14
N THR A 95 -10.92 5.04 -6.03
CA THR A 95 -11.04 3.57 -6.23
C THR A 95 -10.72 3.16 -7.66
N THR A 96 -11.19 3.90 -8.67
CA THR A 96 -10.84 3.63 -10.09
C THR A 96 -9.44 4.08 -10.46
N SER A 97 -9.14 5.36 -10.25
CA SER A 97 -7.79 5.93 -10.27
C SER A 97 -7.47 6.32 -8.85
N TRP A 98 -6.54 5.60 -8.23
CA TRP A 98 -6.30 5.70 -6.81
C TRP A 98 -4.87 6.14 -6.52
N SER A 99 -4.68 6.81 -5.38
CA SER A 99 -3.35 7.23 -4.92
C SER A 99 -3.26 7.34 -3.41
N TYR A 100 -2.05 7.12 -2.90
CA TYR A 100 -1.72 7.28 -1.49
C TYR A 100 -0.23 7.65 -1.32
N THR A 101 0.08 8.48 -0.34
CA THR A 101 1.48 8.75 0.05
C THR A 101 1.78 8.01 1.33
N LEU A 102 2.57 6.95 1.23
CA LEU A 102 2.89 6.04 2.33
C LEU A 102 4.21 6.46 3.00
N SER A 103 4.22 6.50 4.33
CA SER A 103 5.46 6.62 5.11
C SER A 103 6.07 5.23 5.30
N VAL A 104 7.22 5.01 4.68
CA VAL A 104 7.93 3.72 4.64
C VAL A 104 9.30 3.87 5.33
N PRO A 105 9.61 3.10 6.39
CA PRO A 105 10.91 3.17 7.05
C PRO A 105 12.07 2.79 6.12
N ALA A 106 13.25 3.35 6.38
CA ALA A 106 14.48 3.05 5.64
C ALA A 106 14.81 1.54 5.58
N GLY A 107 15.51 1.12 4.52
CA GLY A 107 15.88 -0.25 4.20
C GLY A 107 15.07 -0.85 3.06
N ASP A 108 15.28 -2.15 2.82
CA ASP A 108 14.49 -2.90 1.85
C ASP A 108 13.10 -3.21 2.42
N ARG A 109 12.09 -2.92 1.61
CA ARG A 109 10.69 -2.93 2.00
C ARG A 109 9.84 -3.50 0.87
N THR A 110 8.69 -4.02 1.25
CA THR A 110 7.65 -4.47 0.32
C THR A 110 6.41 -3.65 0.59
N ILE A 111 5.90 -2.97 -0.44
CA ILE A 111 4.62 -2.29 -0.43
C ILE A 111 3.56 -3.27 -0.92
N ALA A 112 2.48 -3.45 -0.17
CA ALA A 112 1.32 -4.24 -0.57
C ALA A 112 0.14 -3.30 -0.85
N VAL A 113 -0.63 -3.61 -1.89
CA VAL A 113 -1.83 -2.88 -2.29
C VAL A 113 -2.96 -3.88 -2.44
N ARG A 114 -4.13 -3.56 -1.88
CA ARG A 114 -5.34 -4.39 -1.96
C ARG A 114 -6.50 -3.57 -2.50
N ALA A 115 -7.26 -4.13 -3.45
CA ALA A 115 -8.54 -3.58 -3.88
C ALA A 115 -9.65 -4.54 -3.47
N THR A 116 -10.73 -4.02 -2.88
CA THR A 116 -11.88 -4.80 -2.40
C THR A 116 -13.14 -4.29 -3.08
N ASP A 117 -13.98 -5.19 -3.59
CA ASP A 117 -15.29 -4.86 -4.17
C ASP A 117 -16.37 -4.64 -3.08
N VAL A 118 -17.61 -4.39 -3.50
CA VAL A 118 -18.75 -4.21 -2.59
C VAL A 118 -19.27 -5.50 -1.94
N PHE A 119 -18.86 -6.67 -2.45
CA PHE A 119 -19.23 -8.00 -1.95
C PHE A 119 -18.17 -8.60 -1.00
N GLY A 120 -17.02 -7.94 -0.84
CA GLY A 120 -15.90 -8.35 0.00
C GLY A 120 -14.83 -9.17 -0.72
N ASN A 121 -14.94 -9.40 -2.03
CA ASN A 121 -13.87 -10.04 -2.80
C ASN A 121 -12.71 -9.05 -2.99
N TYR A 122 -11.48 -9.55 -2.96
CA TYR A 122 -10.30 -8.68 -3.04
C TYR A 122 -9.18 -9.26 -3.88
N SER A 123 -8.44 -8.37 -4.53
CA SER A 123 -7.15 -8.66 -5.16
C SER A 123 -6.04 -7.94 -4.41
N GLU A 124 -4.85 -8.55 -4.36
CA GLU A 124 -3.67 -7.99 -3.70
C GLU A 124 -2.44 -8.13 -4.60
N THR A 125 -1.58 -7.11 -4.60
CA THR A 125 -0.29 -7.14 -5.30
C THR A 125 0.79 -6.43 -4.49
N THR A 126 2.05 -6.63 -4.87
CA THR A 126 3.19 -6.08 -4.12
C THR A 126 4.25 -5.42 -5.00
N ARG A 127 5.03 -4.53 -4.40
CA ARG A 127 6.20 -3.86 -4.98
C ARG A 127 7.36 -3.86 -4.00
N SER A 128 8.50 -4.39 -4.40
CA SER A 128 9.74 -4.27 -3.64
C SER A 128 10.35 -2.90 -3.88
N VAL A 129 10.78 -2.22 -2.82
CA VAL A 129 11.41 -0.90 -2.87
C VAL A 129 12.56 -0.84 -1.88
N THR A 130 13.55 0.00 -2.18
CA THR A 130 14.65 0.30 -1.24
C THR A 130 14.52 1.76 -0.82
N ILE A 131 14.38 2.00 0.48
CA ILE A 131 14.35 3.35 1.05
C ILE A 131 15.74 3.64 1.62
N LEU A 132 16.46 4.57 1.01
CA LEU A 132 17.80 4.94 1.48
C LEU A 132 17.70 5.61 2.85
N SER A 133 18.63 5.27 3.74
CA SER A 133 18.77 5.98 5.00
C SER A 133 19.32 7.38 4.73
N ALA A 134 18.80 8.39 5.43
CA ALA A 134 19.39 9.72 5.40
C ALA A 134 20.88 9.62 5.80
N PRO A 135 21.76 10.47 5.24
CA PRO A 135 23.13 10.54 5.72
C PRO A 135 23.14 10.88 7.21
N GLY A 136 23.94 10.14 7.97
CA GLY A 136 24.19 10.47 9.37
C GLY A 136 24.77 11.87 9.54
N SER A 137 24.73 12.40 10.77
CA SER A 137 25.55 13.55 11.12
C SER A 137 27.03 13.22 10.92
N ILE A 138 27.77 14.15 10.30
CA ILE A 138 29.22 14.09 10.20
C ILE A 138 29.83 14.93 11.31
N ASN A 139 30.82 14.39 12.02
CA ASN A 139 31.60 15.13 13.01
C ASN A 139 33.07 15.14 12.58
N ALA A 140 33.66 16.33 12.49
CA ALA A 140 35.10 16.47 12.34
C ALA A 140 35.75 15.88 13.60
N THR A 141 36.58 14.85 13.42
CA THR A 141 37.16 14.08 14.52
C THR A 141 38.52 14.64 14.91
N SER A 142 39.28 15.19 13.95
CA SER A 142 40.50 15.96 14.21
C SER A 142 40.80 16.93 13.05
N ILE A 143 41.15 18.18 13.38
CA ILE A 143 41.81 19.13 12.49
C ILE A 143 43.09 19.55 13.23
N ASN A 144 44.26 19.19 12.68
CA ASN A 144 45.54 19.58 13.28
C ASN A 144 45.97 20.96 12.74
N ASP A 145 46.57 21.79 13.61
CA ASP A 145 47.37 22.93 13.15
C ASP A 145 48.53 22.39 12.31
N ALA A 146 48.83 23.09 11.20
CA ALA A 146 49.89 22.69 10.29
C ALA A 146 51.26 22.77 11.01
N VAL A 147 51.79 21.62 11.44
CA VAL A 147 53.15 21.52 12.04
C VAL A 147 54.23 21.23 10.97
N SER A 148 53.77 20.95 9.76
CA SER A 148 54.47 20.92 8.48
C SER A 148 53.44 21.42 7.46
N ASP A 149 53.81 21.70 6.21
CA ASP A 149 52.95 21.91 5.03
C ASP A 149 51.74 20.96 4.81
N ARG A 150 51.45 20.04 5.75
CA ARG A 150 50.35 19.09 5.74
C ARG A 150 49.32 19.41 6.83
N ILE A 151 48.06 19.45 6.42
CA ILE A 151 46.89 19.43 7.31
C ILE A 151 46.25 18.04 7.18
N ASP A 152 46.18 17.30 8.29
CA ASP A 152 45.46 16.03 8.35
C ASP A 152 44.02 16.30 8.84
N VAL A 153 43.03 15.97 8.00
CA VAL A 153 41.60 16.08 8.33
C VAL A 153 41.02 14.68 8.41
N SER A 154 40.37 14.35 9.53
CA SER A 154 39.62 13.10 9.69
C SER A 154 38.18 13.39 10.11
N TRP A 155 37.23 12.67 9.51
CA TRP A 155 35.80 12.73 9.87
C TRP A 155 35.23 11.32 9.98
N SER A 156 34.17 11.19 10.78
CA SER A 156 33.36 9.99 10.88
C SER A 156 31.91 10.32 10.55
N SER A 157 31.19 9.36 9.99
CA SER A 157 29.77 9.45 9.65
C SER A 157 29.02 8.24 10.19
N VAL A 158 27.72 8.41 10.46
CA VAL A 158 26.83 7.26 10.66
C VAL A 158 26.46 6.72 9.27
N PRO A 159 26.59 5.40 9.01
CA PRO A 159 26.40 4.85 7.68
C PRO A 159 24.96 5.07 7.19
N GLY A 160 24.83 5.77 6.06
CA GLY A 160 23.69 5.68 5.18
C GLY A 160 24.13 5.07 3.85
N SER A 161 23.21 4.41 3.16
CA SER A 161 23.44 3.81 1.84
C SER A 161 23.53 4.89 0.76
N GLY A 162 24.56 4.85 -0.09
CA GLY A 162 24.70 5.77 -1.24
C GLY A 162 25.26 7.15 -0.90
N ILE A 163 26.07 7.27 0.15
CA ILE A 163 26.70 8.54 0.54
C ILE A 163 28.04 8.71 -0.18
N THR A 164 28.23 9.86 -0.83
CA THR A 164 29.54 10.40 -1.23
C THR A 164 29.97 11.45 -0.20
N TYR A 165 31.25 11.44 0.19
CA TYR A 165 31.81 12.42 1.12
C TYR A 165 32.66 13.42 0.34
N HIS A 166 32.50 14.70 0.65
CA HIS A 166 33.25 15.80 0.06
C HIS A 166 33.94 16.58 1.18
N LEU A 167 35.18 17.00 0.97
CA LEU A 167 35.89 17.87 1.91
C LEU A 167 35.95 19.29 1.34
N TYR A 168 35.42 20.28 2.06
CA TYR A 168 35.50 21.69 1.66
C TYR A 168 36.40 22.49 2.61
N GLY A 169 37.14 23.45 2.05
CA GLY A 169 37.96 24.38 2.82
C GLY A 169 38.00 25.76 2.18
N ARG A 170 38.47 26.75 2.95
CA ARG A 170 38.69 28.11 2.46
C ARG A 170 39.82 28.77 3.22
N LYS A 171 40.45 29.77 2.60
CA LYS A 171 41.23 30.77 3.32
C LYS A 171 40.28 31.83 3.91
N SER A 172 40.68 32.46 5.00
CA SER A 172 39.89 33.55 5.60
C SER A 172 39.62 34.65 4.58
N GLY A 173 38.35 35.00 4.41
CA GLY A 173 37.88 35.98 3.42
C GLY A 173 37.41 35.39 2.10
N ASP A 174 37.68 34.10 1.84
CA ASP A 174 37.29 33.43 0.59
C ASP A 174 36.00 32.61 0.74
N SER A 175 35.46 32.19 -0.41
CA SER A 175 34.41 31.17 -0.50
C SER A 175 34.99 29.77 -0.27
N TYR A 176 34.14 28.83 0.17
CA TYR A 176 34.51 27.42 0.24
C TYR A 176 34.76 26.84 -1.15
N ALA A 177 35.83 26.04 -1.25
CA ALA A 177 36.14 25.21 -2.41
C ALA A 177 36.33 23.76 -1.96
N GLU A 178 36.01 22.82 -2.85
CA GLU A 178 36.25 21.40 -2.64
C GLU A 178 37.76 21.14 -2.65
N LEU A 179 38.26 20.48 -1.61
CA LEU A 179 39.66 20.12 -1.44
C LEU A 179 39.95 18.71 -1.95
N VAL A 180 38.96 17.80 -1.83
CA VAL A 180 38.99 16.41 -2.31
C VAL A 180 37.56 15.95 -2.58
#